data_AF-A0A7Y8MK03-F1
#
_entry.id   AF-A0A7Y8MK03-F1
#
_cell.length_a   1.000
_cell.length_b   1.000
_cell.length_c   1.000
_cell.angle_alpha   90.00
_cell.angle_beta   90.00
_cell.angle_gamma   90.00
#
_symmetry.space_group_name_H-M   'P 1'
#
loop_
_entity.id
_entity.type
_entity.pdbx_description
1 polymer ?
#
loop_
_entity_poly.entity_id
_entity_poly.type
_entity_poly.pdbx_seq_one_letter_code
_entity_poly.pdbx_strand_id
1 'polypeptide(L)'
;LHALGIGFFGSMLIGMASRVSLGHSGQALEADALTWWLFWLVQLAALVRLLPDLLPGIAPYRIASVAAAIWLVAFGGWAWRYAPYYWRPRADGKPG
;
A
#
# COMPACT_ATOMS: atom_id res chain seq x y z
N LEU A 1 15.91 3.89 9.19
CA LEU A 1 15.19 2.60 9.05
C LEU A 1 13.75 2.77 8.56
N HIS A 2 12.93 3.64 9.17
CA HIS A 2 11.53 3.83 8.77
C HIS A 2 11.34 4.22 7.29
N ALA A 3 12.22 5.05 6.70
CA ALA A 3 12.14 5.40 5.29
C ALA A 3 12.28 4.19 4.36
N LEU A 4 13.21 3.28 4.65
CA LEU A 4 13.40 2.05 3.89
C LEU A 4 12.27 1.05 4.15
N GLY A 5 11.87 0.87 5.40
CA GLY A 5 10.79 -0.06 5.77
C GLY A 5 9.42 0.36 5.23
N ILE A 6 9.02 1.60 5.50
CA ILE A 6 7.69 2.10 5.14
C ILE A 6 7.66 2.53 3.69
N GLY A 7 8.61 3.36 3.25
CA GLY A 7 8.61 3.89 1.89
C GLY A 7 8.98 2.85 0.84
N PHE A 8 10.20 2.31 0.93
CA PHE A 8 10.70 1.36 -0.09
C PHE A 8 9.97 0.02 -0.03
N PHE A 9 10.00 -0.69 1.11
CA PHE A 9 9.38 -2.02 1.19
C PHE A 9 7.85 -1.96 1.11
N GLY A 10 7.21 -0.95 1.70
CA GLY A 10 5.76 -0.76 1.57
C GLY A 10 5.32 -0.55 0.12
N SER A 11 6.02 0.33 -0.61
CA SER A 11 5.72 0.56 -2.03
C SER A 11 6.03 -0.66 -2.89
N MET A 12 7.16 -1.33 -2.65
CA MET A 12 7.51 -2.57 -3.34
C MET A 12 6.44 -3.64 -3.13
N LEU A 13 5.95 -3.80 -1.90
CA LEU A 13 4.92 -4.76 -1.56
C LEU A 13 3.61 -4.46 -2.31
N ILE A 14 3.14 -3.21 -2.30
CA ILE A 14 1.94 -2.81 -3.06
C ILE A 14 2.13 -3.11 -4.56
N GLY A 15 3.26 -2.72 -5.15
CA GLY A 15 3.49 -2.94 -6.58
C GLY A 15 3.58 -4.42 -6.96
N MET A 16 4.40 -5.18 -6.24
CA MET A 16 4.60 -6.61 -6.49
C MET A 16 3.32 -7.40 -6.26
N ALA A 17 2.66 -7.21 -5.11
CA ALA A 17 1.46 -7.96 -4.76
C ALA A 17 0.32 -7.64 -5.75
N SER A 18 0.09 -6.35 -6.08
CA SER A 18 -0.94 -5.96 -7.05
C SER A 18 -0.72 -6.62 -8.41
N ARG A 19 0.52 -6.63 -8.91
CA ARG A 19 0.85 -7.23 -10.21
C ARG A 19 0.63 -8.74 -10.20
N VAL A 20 1.02 -9.43 -9.12
CA VAL A 20 0.79 -10.87 -8.93
C VAL A 20 -0.70 -11.17 -8.88
N SER A 21 -1.48 -10.42 -8.09
CA SER A 21 -2.93 -10.58 -7.98
C SER A 21 -3.62 -10.41 -9.34
N LEU A 22 -3.28 -9.38 -10.10
CA LEU A 22 -3.86 -9.14 -11.43
C LEU A 22 -3.46 -10.24 -12.43
N GLY A 23 -2.19 -10.63 -12.44
CA GLY A 23 -1.68 -11.66 -13.34
C GLY A 23 -2.34 -13.03 -13.15
N HIS A 24 -2.54 -13.46 -11.90
CA HIS A 24 -3.19 -14.74 -11.60
C HIS A 24 -4.70 -14.71 -11.77
N SER A 25 -5.35 -13.55 -11.59
CA SER A 25 -6.80 -13.41 -11.79
C SER A 25 -7.22 -13.21 -13.24
N GLY A 26 -6.25 -13.18 -14.18
CA GLY A 26 -6.51 -12.96 -15.61
C GLY A 26 -6.93 -11.52 -15.93
N GLN A 27 -6.64 -10.57 -15.04
CA GLN A 27 -6.94 -9.15 -15.23
C GLN A 27 -5.83 -8.47 -16.04
N ALA A 28 -6.15 -7.31 -16.64
CA ALA A 28 -5.14 -6.45 -17.23
C ALA A 28 -4.13 -5.98 -16.17
N LEU A 29 -2.84 -6.01 -16.50
CA LEU A 29 -1.74 -5.59 -15.61
C LEU A 29 -1.60 -4.07 -15.60
N GLU A 30 -2.70 -3.37 -15.29
CA GLU A 30 -2.78 -1.92 -15.28
C GLU A 30 -3.04 -1.42 -13.86
N ALA A 31 -2.27 -0.40 -13.45
CA ALA A 31 -2.49 0.28 -12.19
C ALA A 31 -3.60 1.33 -12.38
N ASP A 32 -4.75 1.11 -11.74
CA ASP A 32 -5.84 2.06 -11.76
C ASP A 32 -5.53 3.27 -10.86
N ALA A 33 -6.40 4.29 -10.91
CA ALA A 33 -6.24 5.50 -10.11
C ALA A 33 -6.18 5.20 -8.60
N LEU A 34 -6.90 4.18 -8.13
CA LEU A 34 -6.87 3.78 -6.72
C LEU A 34 -5.49 3.23 -6.38
N THR A 35 -4.93 2.32 -7.19
CA THR A 35 -3.58 1.78 -6.97
C THR A 35 -2.53 2.89 -6.88
N TRP A 36 -2.61 3.90 -7.76
CA TRP A 36 -1.73 5.07 -7.71
C TRP A 36 -1.88 5.87 -6.41
N TRP A 37 -3.11 6.09 -5.94
CA TRP A 37 -3.35 6.75 -4.66
C TRP A 37 -2.76 5.97 -3.47
N LEU A 38 -2.80 4.64 -3.50
CA LEU A 38 -2.21 3.80 -2.46
C LEU A 38 -0.69 3.98 -2.37
N PHE A 39 0.01 4.09 -3.51
CA PHE A 39 1.44 4.42 -3.51
C PHE A 39 1.72 5.77 -2.84
N TRP A 40 0.94 6.80 -3.19
CA TRP A 40 1.09 8.12 -2.56
C TRP A 40 0.82 8.10 -1.06
N LEU A 41 -0.18 7.33 -0.60
CA LEU A 41 -0.46 7.17 0.83
C LEU A 41 0.69 6.49 1.59
N VAL A 42 1.33 5.47 1.00
CA VAL A 42 2.51 4.84 1.62
C VAL A 42 3.67 5.83 1.74
N GLN A 43 3.92 6.61 0.69
CA GLN A 43 4.96 7.65 0.73
C GLN A 43 4.63 8.73 1.77
N LEU A 44 3.37 9.16 1.86
CA LEU A 44 2.91 10.09 2.89
C LEU A 44 3.10 9.52 4.30
N ALA A 45 2.76 8.25 4.53
CA ALA A 45 2.99 7.58 5.82
C ALA A 45 4.49 7.56 6.18
N ALA A 46 5.37 7.31 5.21
CA ALA A 46 6.81 7.35 5.42
C ALA A 46 7.29 8.75 5.81
N LEU A 47 6.87 9.78 5.07
CA LEU A 47 7.23 11.17 5.36
C LEU A 47 6.73 11.62 6.74
N VAL A 48 5.47 11.34 7.05
CA VAL A 48 4.89 11.66 8.37
C VAL A 48 5.65 10.92 9.48
N ARG A 49 6.03 9.66 9.26
CA ARG A 49 6.80 8.90 10.24
C ARG A 49 8.21 9.48 10.45
N LEU A 50 8.81 10.11 9.45
CA LEU A 50 10.13 10.72 9.54
C LEU A 50 10.13 12.07 10.27
N LEU A 51 8.98 12.77 10.34
CA LEU A 51 8.91 14.11 10.93
C LEU A 51 9.53 14.20 12.34
N PRO A 52 9.24 13.31 13.32
CA PRO A 52 9.79 13.42 14.67
C PRO A 52 11.31 13.26 14.73
N ASP A 53 11.90 12.60 13.74
CA ASP A 53 13.35 12.41 13.67
C ASP A 53 14.05 13.66 13.08
N LEU A 54 13.31 14.53 12.38
CA LEU A 54 13.84 15.71 11.68
C LEU A 54 13.62 17.03 12.44
N LEU A 55 12.53 17.15 13.19
CA LEU A 55 12.20 18.38 13.91
C LEU A 55 12.14 18.11 15.44
N PRO A 56 12.93 18.81 16.25
CA PRO A 56 12.81 18.72 17.70
C PRO A 56 11.52 19.39 18.19
N GLY A 57 10.89 18.84 19.24
CA GLY A 57 9.72 19.44 19.90
C GLY A 57 8.34 18.95 19.42
N ILE A 58 8.27 18.01 18.49
CA ILE A 58 6.99 17.38 18.09
C ILE A 58 6.63 16.23 19.03
N ALA A 59 5.34 15.97 19.21
CA ALA A 59 4.83 14.85 19.99
C ALA A 59 4.98 13.51 19.22
N PRO A 60 6.02 12.70 19.48
CA PRO A 60 6.38 11.57 18.61
C PRO A 60 5.29 10.50 18.57
N TYR A 61 4.62 10.25 19.69
CA TYR A 61 3.52 9.28 19.78
C TYR A 61 2.32 9.68 18.92
N ARG A 62 1.93 10.96 18.94
CA ARG A 62 0.79 11.44 18.13
C ARG A 62 1.10 11.32 16.64
N ILE A 63 2.31 11.71 16.22
CA ILE A 63 2.74 11.60 14.83
C ILE A 63 2.83 10.14 14.38
N ALA A 64 3.33 9.24 15.24
CA ALA A 64 3.35 7.82 14.96
C ALA A 64 1.94 7.24 14.78
N SER A 65 0.96 7.64 15.60
CA SER A 65 -0.45 7.23 15.44
C SER A 65 -1.04 7.70 14.12
N VAL A 66 -0.72 8.93 13.68
CA VAL A 66 -1.17 9.45 12.37
C VAL A 66 -0.53 8.67 11.22
N ALA A 67 0.78 8.41 11.28
CA ALA A 67 1.46 7.60 10.27
C ALA A 67 0.87 6.17 10.20
N ALA A 68 0.58 5.57 11.35
CA ALA A 68 -0.08 4.26 11.43
C ALA A 68 -1.50 4.29 10.83
N ALA A 69 -2.28 5.35 11.06
CA ALA A 69 -3.60 5.48 10.46
C ALA A 69 -3.53 5.58 8.92
N ILE A 70 -2.61 6.40 8.39
CA ILE A 70 -2.39 6.51 6.94
C ILE A 70 -1.98 5.17 6.34
N TRP A 71 -1.08 4.44 7.03
CA TRP A 71 -0.67 3.10 6.64
C TRP A 71 -1.84 2.11 6.60
N LEU A 72 -2.70 2.11 7.63
CA LEU A 72 -3.88 1.25 7.67
C LEU A 72 -4.87 1.58 6.55
N VAL A 73 -5.06 2.86 6.21
CA VAL A 73 -5.90 3.25 5.07
C VAL A 73 -5.30 2.75 3.75
N ALA A 74 -3.99 2.87 3.56
CA ALA A 74 -3.33 2.38 2.36
C ALA A 74 -3.46 0.86 2.20
N PHE A 75 -3.09 0.08 3.22
CA PHE A 75 -3.16 -1.38 3.16
C PHE A 75 -4.58 -1.92 3.23
N GLY A 76 -5.48 -1.25 3.95
CA GLY A 76 -6.90 -1.58 3.97
C GLY A 76 -7.56 -1.34 2.61
N GLY A 77 -7.26 -0.20 1.97
CA GLY A 77 -7.71 0.10 0.61
C GLY A 77 -7.15 -0.89 -0.42
N TRP A 78 -5.88 -1.27 -0.29
CA TRP A 78 -5.27 -2.32 -1.11
C TRP A 78 -6.01 -3.66 -0.93
N ALA A 79 -6.18 -4.11 0.32
CA ALA A 79 -6.84 -5.37 0.62
C ALA A 79 -8.28 -5.37 0.11
N TRP A 80 -9.03 -4.30 0.30
CA TRP A 80 -10.40 -4.20 -0.20
C TRP A 80 -10.49 -4.30 -1.73
N ARG A 81 -9.53 -3.71 -2.45
CA ARG A 81 -9.47 -3.77 -3.92
C ARG A 81 -9.05 -5.14 -4.45
N TYR A 82 -8.01 -5.74 -3.86
CA TYR A 82 -7.33 -6.91 -4.42
C TYR A 82 -7.71 -8.24 -3.77
N ALA A 83 -8.15 -8.26 -2.51
CA ALA A 83 -8.60 -9.49 -1.84
C ALA A 83 -9.71 -10.24 -2.60
N PRO A 84 -10.68 -9.55 -3.25
CA PRO A 84 -11.72 -10.23 -4.01
C PRO A 84 -11.21 -11.11 -5.16
N TYR A 85 -10.02 -10.84 -5.70
CA TYR A 85 -9.46 -11.62 -6.79
C TYR A 85 -8.96 -13.00 -6.38
N TYR A 86 -8.77 -13.25 -5.07
CA TYR A 86 -8.29 -14.54 -4.58
C TYR A 86 -9.38 -15.59 -4.42
N TRP A 87 -10.65 -15.19 -4.37
CA TRP A 87 -11.79 -16.11 -4.20
C TRP A 87 -12.83 -16.02 -5.32
N ARG A 88 -12.60 -15.17 -6.32
CA ARG A 88 -13.44 -15.10 -7.53
C ARG A 88 -12.81 -15.95 -8.63
N PRO A 89 -13.62 -16.62 -9.47
CA PRO A 89 -13.12 -17.23 -10.68
C PRO A 89 -12.37 -16.22 -11.55
N ARG A 90 -11.33 -16.70 -12.23
CA ARG A 90 -10.53 -15.86 -13.15
C ARG A 90 -11.42 -15.19 -14.19
N ALA A 91 -11.09 -13.94 -14.50
CA ALA A 91 -11.83 -13.16 -15.49
C ALA A 91 -11.66 -13.71 -16.92
N ASP A 92 -10.56 -14.41 -17.21
CA ASP A 92 -10.26 -14.97 -18.53
C ASP A 92 -10.81 -16.40 -18.73
N GLY A 93 -11.52 -16.96 -17.74
CA GLY A 93 -12.19 -18.27 -17.82
C GLY A 93 -11.25 -19.47 -17.92
N LYS A 94 -9.93 -19.27 -17.75
CA LYS A 94 -8.95 -20.37 -17.79
C LYS A 94 -8.92 -21.13 -16.46
N PRO A 95 -8.47 -22.40 -16.46
CA PRO A 95 -8.23 -23.13 -15.22
C PRO A 95 -7.21 -22.39 -14.35
N GLY A 96 -7.54 -22.18 -13.07
CA GLY A 96 -6.72 -21.47 -12.09
C GLY A 96 -7.56 -20.84 -11.01
#